data_AF-A0A5J4KS06-F1
#
_entry.id   AF-A0A5J4KS06-F1
#
_cell.length_a   1.000
_cell.length_b   1.000
_cell.length_c   1.000
_cell.angle_alpha   90.00
_cell.angle_beta   90.00
_cell.angle_gamma   90.00
#
_symmetry.space_group_name_H-M   'P 1'
#
loop_
_entity.id
_entity.type
_entity.pdbx_description
1 polymer ?
#
loop_
_entity_poly.entity_id
_entity_poly.type
_entity_poly.pdbx_seq_one_letter_code
_entity_poly.pdbx_strand_id
1 'polypeptide(L)'
;MNYIQHFTRLLQTSTEDFIWATQQIPAEKLYSVSPRRPDSWSVARNILHLQFQEEQVVLPNMRLWLPERTDYARKDNQLISQYASFEALVQDEEVVWLQHPAVETLLQSFQANRILQITLLSQIPATAWEETRPTVWGTVTLRWTVTKTYQHTAEHINDVLKPALYWTGLSITN
;
A
#
# COMPACT_ATOMS: atom_id res chain seq x y z
N MET A 1 10.16 -22.51 -6.26
CA MET A 1 9.51 -21.27 -6.72
C MET A 1 10.49 -20.13 -6.52
N ASN A 2 10.69 -19.26 -7.52
CA ASN A 2 11.54 -18.08 -7.36
C ASN A 2 10.69 -16.95 -6.74
N TYR A 3 10.77 -16.78 -5.41
CA TYR A 3 9.97 -15.79 -4.71
C TYR A 3 10.26 -14.36 -5.15
N ILE A 4 11.54 -14.01 -5.38
CA ILE A 4 11.94 -12.68 -5.82
C ILE A 4 11.25 -12.36 -7.16
N GLN A 5 11.44 -13.22 -8.17
CA GLN A 5 10.83 -12.99 -9.49
C GLN A 5 9.30 -12.92 -9.43
N HIS A 6 8.68 -13.81 -8.66
CA HIS A 6 7.22 -13.84 -8.53
C HIS A 6 6.68 -12.57 -7.87
N PHE A 7 7.23 -12.18 -6.71
CA PHE A 7 6.75 -11.03 -5.97
C PHE A 7 7.15 -9.70 -6.60
N THR A 8 8.31 -9.61 -7.28
CA THR A 8 8.62 -8.46 -8.14
C THR A 8 7.50 -8.23 -9.15
N ARG A 9 7.07 -9.28 -9.86
CA ARG A 9 5.97 -9.19 -10.82
C ARG A 9 4.66 -8.76 -10.15
N LEU A 10 4.26 -9.44 -9.07
CA LEU A 10 2.99 -9.11 -8.39
C LEU A 10 2.95 -7.66 -7.92
N LEU A 11 4.03 -7.20 -7.28
CA LEU A 11 4.17 -5.84 -6.76
C LEU A 11 4.16 -4.79 -7.89
N GLN A 12 4.90 -5.03 -8.96
CA GLN A 12 4.90 -4.15 -10.15
C GLN A 12 3.51 -4.03 -10.74
N THR A 13 2.90 -5.17 -11.12
CA THR A 13 1.59 -5.18 -11.76
C THR A 13 0.52 -4.57 -10.85
N SER A 14 0.50 -4.89 -9.55
CA SER A 14 -0.51 -4.30 -8.66
C SER A 14 -0.36 -2.79 -8.48
N THR A 15 0.87 -2.25 -8.56
CA THR A 15 1.07 -0.79 -8.49
C THR A 15 0.66 -0.11 -9.78
N GLU A 16 0.99 -0.69 -10.93
CA GLU A 16 0.55 -0.18 -12.24
C GLU A 16 -0.97 -0.22 -12.36
N ASP A 17 -1.61 -1.33 -11.97
CA ASP A 17 -3.05 -1.51 -12.01
C ASP A 17 -3.78 -0.55 -11.07
N PHE A 18 -3.24 -0.30 -9.87
CA PHE A 18 -3.82 0.68 -8.95
C PHE A 18 -3.75 2.10 -9.51
N ILE A 19 -2.58 2.51 -10.03
CA ILE A 19 -2.44 3.83 -10.65
C ILE A 19 -3.40 3.97 -11.83
N TRP A 20 -3.46 2.96 -12.71
CA TRP A 20 -4.40 2.93 -13.82
C TRP A 20 -5.86 3.04 -13.36
N ALA A 21 -6.26 2.30 -12.32
CA ALA A 21 -7.62 2.35 -11.78
C ALA A 21 -8.00 3.76 -11.30
N THR A 22 -7.07 4.47 -10.66
CA THR A 22 -7.33 5.86 -10.20
C THR A 22 -7.50 6.84 -11.37
N GLN A 23 -6.83 6.60 -12.50
CA GLN A 23 -6.97 7.40 -13.72
C GLN A 23 -8.32 7.22 -14.41
N GLN A 24 -9.11 6.20 -14.04
CA GLN A 24 -10.46 5.99 -14.56
C GLN A 24 -11.50 6.87 -13.87
N ILE A 25 -11.11 7.71 -12.91
CA ILE A 25 -11.99 8.57 -12.13
C ILE A 25 -11.86 10.01 -12.63
N PRO A 26 -12.97 10.75 -12.89
CA PRO A 26 -12.89 12.17 -13.22
C PRO A 26 -12.22 12.93 -12.08
N ALA A 27 -11.37 13.90 -12.42
CA ALA A 27 -10.61 14.67 -11.44
C ALA A 27 -11.53 15.31 -10.37
N GLU A 28 -12.68 15.83 -10.78
CA GLU A 28 -13.69 16.43 -9.90
C GLU A 28 -14.39 15.45 -8.96
N LYS A 29 -14.23 14.13 -9.19
CA LYS A 29 -14.81 13.06 -8.35
C LYS A 29 -13.80 12.40 -7.42
N LEU A 30 -12.50 12.69 -7.51
CA LEU A 30 -11.47 12.05 -6.70
C LEU A 30 -11.73 12.15 -5.19
N TYR A 31 -12.24 13.30 -4.73
CA TYR A 31 -12.57 13.56 -3.32
C TYR A 31 -14.05 13.30 -2.98
N SER A 32 -14.88 12.96 -3.96
CA SER A 32 -16.28 12.64 -3.74
C SER A 32 -16.42 11.22 -3.18
N VAL A 33 -17.51 10.97 -2.45
CA VAL A 33 -17.96 9.61 -2.09
C VAL A 33 -19.14 9.26 -3.00
N SER A 34 -19.21 8.00 -3.44
CA SER A 34 -20.33 7.57 -4.29
C SER A 34 -21.65 7.62 -3.51
N PRO A 35 -22.70 8.28 -4.02
CA PRO A 35 -24.00 8.33 -3.33
C PRO A 35 -24.63 6.95 -3.09
N ARG A 36 -24.24 5.93 -3.87
CA ARG A 36 -24.71 4.53 -3.70
C ARG A 36 -23.97 3.76 -2.60
N ARG A 37 -22.84 4.30 -2.13
CA ARG A 37 -22.01 3.72 -1.06
C ARG A 37 -21.49 4.86 -0.17
N PRO A 38 -22.39 5.55 0.55
CA PRO A 38 -22.02 6.74 1.34
C PRO A 38 -21.06 6.43 2.50
N ASP A 39 -20.92 5.16 2.86
CA ASP A 39 -19.99 4.60 3.83
C ASP A 39 -18.60 4.32 3.25
N SER A 40 -18.44 4.38 1.92
CA SER A 40 -17.15 4.12 1.26
C SER A 40 -16.21 5.34 1.33
N TRP A 41 -14.91 5.07 1.29
CA TRP A 41 -13.91 6.10 1.12
C TRP A 41 -13.93 6.69 -0.28
N SER A 42 -13.56 7.98 -0.38
CA SER A 42 -13.25 8.59 -1.67
C SER A 42 -12.01 7.93 -2.29
N VAL A 43 -11.83 8.11 -3.60
CA VAL A 43 -10.65 7.57 -4.29
C VAL A 43 -9.37 8.22 -3.76
N ALA A 44 -9.40 9.53 -3.49
CA ALA A 44 -8.29 10.24 -2.85
C ALA A 44 -7.94 9.66 -1.47
N ARG A 45 -8.93 9.25 -0.66
CA ARG A 45 -8.69 8.60 0.63
C ARG A 45 -8.06 7.21 0.47
N ASN A 46 -8.46 6.42 -0.52
CA ASN A 46 -7.82 5.14 -0.85
C ASN A 46 -6.35 5.32 -1.29
N ILE A 47 -6.07 6.35 -2.10
CA ILE A 47 -4.70 6.67 -2.55
C ILE A 47 -3.81 7.03 -1.35
N LEU A 48 -4.29 7.91 -0.46
CA LEU A 48 -3.57 8.24 0.76
C LEU A 48 -3.34 7.00 1.59
N HIS A 49 -4.38 6.20 1.81
CA HIS A 49 -4.30 5.01 2.64
C HIS A 49 -3.20 4.06 2.16
N LEU A 50 -3.19 3.70 0.88
CA LEU A 50 -2.12 2.85 0.34
C LEU A 50 -0.75 3.52 0.48
N GLN A 51 -0.60 4.79 0.10
CA GLN A 51 0.69 5.49 0.22
C GLN A 51 1.21 5.46 1.67
N PHE A 52 0.37 5.79 2.64
CA PHE A 52 0.70 5.81 4.06
C PHE A 52 1.07 4.41 4.55
N GLN A 53 0.30 3.39 4.19
CA GLN A 53 0.61 2.00 4.54
C GLN A 53 1.95 1.55 3.96
N GLU A 54 2.28 1.92 2.72
CA GLU A 54 3.58 1.55 2.14
C GLU A 54 4.76 2.14 2.91
N GLU A 55 4.64 3.40 3.32
CA GLU A 55 5.71 4.14 4.00
C GLU A 55 5.85 3.76 5.47
N GLN A 56 4.73 3.72 6.18
CA GLN A 56 4.69 3.64 7.64
C GLN A 56 4.60 2.19 8.14
N VAL A 57 4.14 1.26 7.30
CA VAL A 57 3.88 -0.12 7.71
C VAL A 57 4.69 -1.10 6.88
N VAL A 58 4.48 -1.16 5.57
CA VAL A 58 5.06 -2.23 4.73
C VAL A 58 6.58 -2.14 4.68
N LEU A 59 7.14 -0.98 4.32
CA LEU A 59 8.60 -0.80 4.22
C LEU A 59 9.33 -1.12 5.55
N PRO A 60 8.91 -0.56 6.71
CA PRO A 60 9.52 -0.90 8.00
C PRO A 60 9.52 -2.39 8.30
N ASN A 61 8.41 -3.07 8.05
CA ASN A 61 8.30 -4.50 8.32
C ASN A 61 9.12 -5.34 7.33
N MET A 62 9.14 -4.99 6.04
CA MET A 62 9.96 -5.69 5.04
C MET A 62 11.48 -5.55 5.27
N ARG A 63 11.92 -4.52 6.01
CA ARG A 63 13.35 -4.24 6.34
C ARG A 63 13.85 -4.92 7.62
N LEU A 64 12.97 -5.56 8.38
CA LEU A 64 13.34 -6.82 9.05
C LEU A 64 13.83 -7.78 7.95
N TRP A 65 14.35 -8.98 8.10
CA TRP A 65 14.89 -9.80 6.98
C TRP A 65 16.03 -9.23 6.11
N LEU A 66 16.29 -7.92 6.06
CA LEU A 66 17.55 -7.40 5.51
C LEU A 66 18.73 -7.88 6.37
N PRO A 67 19.83 -8.34 5.77
CA PRO A 67 21.03 -8.71 6.51
C PRO A 67 21.66 -7.52 7.25
N GLU A 68 21.69 -6.36 6.60
CA GLU A 68 22.18 -5.10 7.15
C GLU A 68 21.04 -4.08 7.18
N ARG A 69 20.61 -3.70 8.38
CA ARG A 69 19.47 -2.79 8.56
C ARG A 69 19.78 -1.62 9.49
N THR A 70 21.04 -1.39 9.84
CA THR A 70 21.43 -0.39 10.87
C THR A 70 20.89 1.01 10.54
N ASP A 71 20.93 1.40 9.26
CA ASP A 71 20.46 2.71 8.79
C ASP A 71 18.95 2.93 9.02
N TYR A 72 18.16 1.85 9.03
CA TYR A 72 16.70 1.91 9.15
C TYR A 72 16.20 1.55 10.55
N ALA A 73 16.97 0.74 11.28
CA ALA A 73 16.52 0.01 12.47
C ALA A 73 15.83 0.92 13.49
N ARG A 74 16.38 2.10 13.76
CA ARG A 74 15.80 3.04 14.75
C ARG A 74 14.39 3.47 14.37
N LYS A 75 14.20 3.98 13.14
CA LYS A 75 12.90 4.47 12.67
C LYS A 75 11.92 3.31 12.52
N ASP A 76 12.37 2.21 11.90
CA ASP A 76 11.49 1.07 11.62
C ASP A 76 10.99 0.41 12.91
N ASN A 77 11.87 0.20 13.90
CA ASN A 77 11.45 -0.38 15.19
C ASN A 77 10.46 0.52 15.93
N GLN A 78 10.61 1.85 15.85
CA GLN A 78 9.67 2.79 16.43
C GLN A 78 8.29 2.66 15.77
N LEU A 79 8.23 2.66 14.43
CA LEU A 79 6.97 2.53 13.70
C LEU A 79 6.30 1.18 13.97
N ILE A 80 7.06 0.09 13.97
CA ILE A 80 6.54 -1.25 14.28
C ILE A 80 5.95 -1.29 15.69
N SER A 81 6.63 -0.69 16.66
CA SER A 81 6.15 -0.62 18.05
C SER A 81 4.90 0.27 18.17
N GLN A 82 4.89 1.42 17.52
CA GLN A 82 3.78 2.38 17.55
C GLN A 82 2.51 1.78 16.92
N TYR A 83 2.66 1.11 15.78
CA TYR A 83 1.56 0.52 15.01
C TYR A 83 1.27 -0.94 15.34
N ALA A 84 1.83 -1.47 16.44
CA ALA A 84 1.32 -2.69 17.06
C ALA A 84 -0.14 -2.49 17.54
N SER A 85 -0.52 -1.25 17.84
CA SER A 85 -1.91 -0.83 18.04
C SER A 85 -2.52 -0.36 16.72
N PHE A 86 -3.62 -1.01 16.29
CA PHE A 86 -4.38 -0.56 15.13
C PHE A 86 -4.97 0.85 15.33
N GLU A 87 -5.30 1.23 16.56
CA GLU A 87 -5.87 2.54 16.87
C GLU A 87 -4.87 3.67 16.58
N ALA A 88 -3.61 3.51 16.97
CA ALA A 88 -2.57 4.50 16.71
C ALA A 88 -2.34 4.70 15.21
N LEU A 89 -2.37 3.61 14.43
CA LEU A 89 -2.24 3.66 12.98
C LEU A 89 -3.37 4.47 12.33
N VAL A 90 -4.61 4.20 12.72
CA VAL A 90 -5.80 4.90 12.19
C VAL A 90 -5.77 6.38 12.58
N GLN A 91 -5.40 6.71 13.81
CA GLN A 91 -5.32 8.10 14.28
C GLN A 91 -4.28 8.90 13.51
N ASP A 92 -3.07 8.37 13.32
CA ASP A 92 -2.01 9.06 12.59
C ASP A 92 -2.38 9.23 11.11
N GLU A 93 -2.96 8.20 10.49
CA GLU A 93 -3.42 8.27 9.10
C GLU A 93 -4.52 9.32 8.91
N GLU A 94 -5.43 9.46 9.88
CA GLU A 94 -6.46 10.49 9.86
C GLU A 94 -5.86 11.90 10.00
N VAL A 95 -4.84 12.08 10.85
CA VAL A 95 -4.13 13.36 10.95
C VAL A 95 -3.51 13.77 9.60
N VAL A 96 -2.91 12.81 8.87
CA VAL A 96 -2.35 13.09 7.53
C VAL A 96 -3.47 13.42 6.54
N TRP A 97 -4.60 12.71 6.58
CA TRP A 97 -5.73 12.97 5.70
C TRP A 97 -6.31 14.39 5.85
N LEU A 98 -6.42 14.87 7.08
CA LEU A 98 -6.92 16.21 7.39
C LEU A 98 -6.01 17.34 6.86
N GLN A 99 -4.78 17.04 6.44
CA GLN A 99 -3.89 18.00 5.78
C GLN A 99 -4.21 18.19 4.29
N HIS A 100 -5.18 17.44 3.75
CA HIS A 100 -5.59 17.49 2.34
C HIS A 100 -4.41 17.39 1.35
N PRO A 101 -3.57 16.35 1.45
CA PRO A 101 -2.43 16.17 0.55
C PRO A 101 -2.88 16.03 -0.91
N ALA A 102 -2.07 16.58 -1.81
CA ALA A 102 -2.32 16.48 -3.25
C ALA A 102 -2.21 15.03 -3.73
N VAL A 103 -3.22 14.57 -4.49
CA VAL A 103 -3.32 13.21 -5.01
C VAL A 103 -2.11 12.83 -5.87
N GLU A 104 -1.62 13.75 -6.69
CA GLU A 104 -0.46 13.52 -7.55
C GLU A 104 0.79 13.20 -6.74
N THR A 105 1.03 13.94 -5.66
CA THR A 105 2.14 13.71 -4.73
C THR A 105 2.01 12.36 -4.03
N LEU A 106 0.80 12.00 -3.62
CA LEU A 106 0.54 10.70 -2.98
C LEU A 106 0.82 9.54 -3.93
N LEU A 107 0.36 9.61 -5.18
CA LEU A 107 0.59 8.57 -6.18
C LEU A 107 2.08 8.43 -6.52
N GLN A 108 2.80 9.55 -6.65
CA GLN A 108 4.25 9.54 -6.86
C GLN A 108 4.99 8.87 -5.69
N SER A 109 4.60 9.22 -4.45
CA SER A 109 5.18 8.62 -3.24
C SER A 109 4.86 7.13 -3.14
N PHE A 110 3.62 6.72 -3.42
CA PHE A 110 3.22 5.32 -3.48
C PHE A 110 4.07 4.52 -4.48
N GLN A 111 4.22 5.04 -5.71
CA GLN A 111 5.04 4.39 -6.74
C GLN A 111 6.52 4.30 -6.32
N ALA A 112 7.08 5.38 -5.76
CA ALA A 112 8.45 5.39 -5.27
C ALA A 112 8.67 4.35 -4.15
N ASN A 113 7.75 4.26 -3.20
CA ASN A 113 7.81 3.27 -2.14
C ASN A 113 7.71 1.84 -2.67
N ARG A 114 6.90 1.60 -3.72
CA ARG A 114 6.87 0.27 -4.34
C ARG A 114 8.19 -0.08 -5.03
N ILE A 115 8.80 0.87 -5.73
CA ILE A 115 10.14 0.69 -6.34
C ILE A 115 11.16 0.31 -5.26
N LEU A 116 11.13 0.99 -4.11
CA LEU A 116 11.98 0.64 -2.98
C LEU A 116 11.74 -0.80 -2.51
N GLN A 117 10.49 -1.22 -2.32
CA GLN A 117 10.18 -2.59 -1.90
C GLN A 117 10.65 -3.64 -2.88
N ILE A 118 10.43 -3.44 -4.19
CA ILE A 118 10.92 -4.34 -5.24
C ILE A 118 12.45 -4.43 -5.20
N THR A 119 13.13 -3.29 -4.99
CA THR A 119 14.58 -3.22 -4.87
C THR A 119 15.08 -3.94 -3.60
N LEU A 120 14.30 -3.94 -2.52
CA LEU A 120 14.64 -4.69 -1.31
C LEU A 120 14.55 -6.21 -1.52
N LEU A 121 13.63 -6.70 -2.36
CA LEU A 121 13.46 -8.14 -2.57
C LEU A 121 14.74 -8.84 -3.05
N SER A 122 15.58 -8.15 -3.85
CA SER A 122 16.84 -8.70 -4.34
C SER A 122 17.97 -8.70 -3.29
N GLN A 123 17.81 -7.93 -2.21
CA GLN A 123 18.79 -7.82 -1.11
C GLN A 123 18.53 -8.84 0.01
N ILE A 124 17.36 -9.48 0.00
CA ILE A 124 16.98 -10.42 1.04
C ILE A 124 17.45 -11.83 0.66
N PRO A 125 18.20 -12.54 1.55
CA PRO A 125 18.64 -13.90 1.29
C PRO A 125 17.46 -14.84 1.04
N ALA A 126 17.62 -15.79 0.11
CA ALA A 126 16.57 -16.75 -0.21
C ALA A 126 16.07 -17.54 1.02
N THR A 127 16.95 -17.80 1.99
CA THR A 127 16.64 -18.49 3.25
C THR A 127 15.77 -17.68 4.20
N ALA A 128 15.75 -16.36 4.09
CA ALA A 128 15.01 -15.47 4.99
C ALA A 128 13.50 -15.41 4.67
N TRP A 129 13.08 -15.86 3.49
CA TRP A 129 11.67 -15.78 3.04
C TRP A 129 10.67 -16.53 3.93
N GLU A 130 11.12 -17.60 4.56
CA GLU A 130 10.31 -18.43 5.47
C GLU A 130 10.67 -18.20 6.95
N GLU A 131 11.64 -17.32 7.25
CA GLU A 131 11.99 -16.95 8.62
C GLU A 131 10.84 -16.13 9.22
N THR A 132 10.41 -16.47 10.43
CA THR A 132 9.39 -15.71 11.15
C THR A 132 10.00 -14.57 11.94
N ARG A 133 9.41 -13.37 11.88
CA ARG A 133 9.80 -12.21 12.69
C ARG A 133 8.58 -11.51 13.30
N PRO A 134 8.72 -10.85 14.45
CA PRO A 134 7.66 -10.01 15.00
C PRO A 134 7.47 -8.76 14.12
N THR A 135 6.24 -8.54 13.68
CA THR A 135 5.80 -7.42 12.84
C THR A 135 4.60 -6.73 13.48
N VAL A 136 4.07 -5.68 12.84
CA VAL A 136 2.77 -5.10 13.24
C VAL A 136 1.61 -6.08 13.10
N TRP A 137 1.75 -7.12 12.28
CA TRP A 137 0.74 -8.16 12.07
C TRP A 137 0.97 -9.40 12.95
N GLY A 138 1.80 -9.28 13.98
CA GLY A 138 2.25 -10.39 14.81
C GLY A 138 3.48 -11.11 14.23
N THR A 139 3.70 -12.35 14.64
CA THR A 139 4.83 -13.16 14.18
C THR A 139 4.52 -13.84 12.86
N VAL A 140 5.08 -13.34 11.76
CA VAL A 140 4.81 -13.79 10.40
C VAL A 140 6.11 -13.94 9.60
N THR A 141 6.05 -14.56 8.42
CA THR A 141 7.20 -14.67 7.51
C THR A 141 7.26 -13.51 6.52
N LEU A 142 8.41 -13.30 5.88
CA LEU A 142 8.49 -12.31 4.79
C LEU A 142 7.53 -12.65 3.65
N ARG A 143 7.42 -13.94 3.30
CA ARG A 143 6.45 -14.38 2.28
C ARG A 143 5.03 -13.94 2.63
N TRP A 144 4.64 -14.06 3.89
CA TRP A 144 3.33 -13.58 4.35
C TRP A 144 3.21 -12.06 4.19
N THR A 145 4.21 -11.30 4.65
CA THR A 145 4.23 -9.83 4.55
C THR A 145 4.02 -9.37 3.11
N VAL A 146 4.83 -9.86 2.16
CA VAL A 146 4.73 -9.43 0.76
C VAL A 146 3.44 -9.90 0.10
N THR A 147 2.91 -11.07 0.51
CA THR A 147 1.59 -11.54 0.05
C THR A 147 0.47 -10.61 0.55
N LYS A 148 0.50 -10.22 1.84
CA LYS A 148 -0.49 -9.29 2.40
C LYS A 148 -0.42 -7.93 1.71
N THR A 149 0.77 -7.43 1.41
CA THR A 149 0.95 -6.18 0.64
C THR A 149 0.29 -6.24 -0.74
N TYR A 150 0.53 -7.31 -1.50
CA TYR A 150 -0.12 -7.51 -2.80
C TYR A 150 -1.64 -7.60 -2.65
N GLN A 151 -2.11 -8.44 -1.73
CA GLN A 151 -3.53 -8.66 -1.49
C GLN A 151 -4.25 -7.38 -1.08
N HIS A 152 -3.64 -6.58 -0.21
CA HIS A 152 -4.17 -5.30 0.23
C HIS A 152 -4.28 -4.30 -0.93
N THR A 153 -3.26 -4.23 -1.78
CA THR A 153 -3.32 -3.40 -2.99
C THR A 153 -4.47 -3.84 -3.91
N ALA A 154 -4.66 -5.15 -4.10
CA ALA A 154 -5.74 -5.70 -4.91
C ALA A 154 -7.14 -5.37 -4.35
N GLU A 155 -7.33 -5.36 -3.03
CA GLU A 155 -8.57 -4.92 -2.39
C GLU A 155 -8.88 -3.46 -2.74
N HIS A 156 -7.89 -2.57 -2.64
CA HIS A 156 -8.05 -1.17 -2.94
C HIS A 156 -8.19 -0.87 -4.45
N ILE A 157 -7.59 -1.67 -5.33
CA ILE A 157 -7.89 -1.63 -6.77
C ILE A 157 -9.39 -1.85 -7.00
N ASN A 158 -9.95 -2.90 -6.39
CA ASN A 158 -11.38 -3.18 -6.48
C ASN A 158 -12.24 -2.05 -5.89
N ASP A 159 -11.81 -1.45 -4.77
CA ASP A 159 -12.52 -0.32 -4.16
C ASP A 159 -12.49 0.96 -5.00
N VAL A 160 -11.43 1.20 -5.78
CA VAL A 160 -11.34 2.30 -6.74
C VAL A 160 -12.10 2.00 -8.04
N LEU A 161 -12.06 0.76 -8.53
CA LEU A 161 -12.76 0.41 -9.77
C LEU A 161 -14.28 0.43 -9.61
N LYS A 162 -14.82 0.11 -8.44
CA LYS A 162 -16.26 0.23 -8.16
C LYS A 162 -16.80 1.63 -8.54
N PRO A 163 -16.35 2.76 -7.94
CA PRO A 163 -16.79 4.08 -8.34
C PRO A 163 -16.43 4.43 -9.79
N ALA A 164 -15.31 3.96 -10.36
CA ALA A 164 -15.00 4.18 -11.77
C ALA A 164 -16.07 3.61 -12.71
N LEU A 165 -16.55 2.39 -12.42
CA LEU A 165 -17.64 1.76 -13.15
C LEU A 165 -18.97 2.50 -12.99
N TYR A 166 -19.15 3.26 -11.89
CA TYR A 166 -20.39 4.02 -11.63
C TYR A 166 -20.37 5.46 -12.14
N TRP A 167 -19.25 6.17 -12.01
CA TRP A 167 -19.15 7.60 -12.37
C TRP A 167 -18.71 7.83 -13.82
N THR A 168 -17.92 6.92 -14.41
CA THR A 168 -17.12 7.25 -15.60
C THR A 168 -17.30 6.40 -16.84
N GLY A 169 -18.25 5.46 -16.88
CA GLY A 169 -18.62 4.89 -18.17
C GLY A 169 -17.56 4.00 -18.84
N LEU A 170 -17.26 2.83 -18.22
CA LEU A 170 -17.09 1.65 -19.08
C LEU A 170 -18.42 1.30 -19.78
N SER A 171 -19.56 1.78 -19.28
CA SER A 171 -20.78 1.90 -20.08
C SER A 171 -20.75 3.21 -20.85
N ILE A 172 -20.50 3.12 -22.16
CA ILE A 172 -20.80 4.20 -23.09
C ILE A 172 -22.32 4.40 -23.06
N THR A 173 -22.81 5.46 -22.43
CA THR A 173 -24.14 5.96 -22.76
C THR A 173 -24.00 6.72 -24.06
N ASN A 174 -24.43 6.09 -25.16
CA ASN A 174 -24.76 6.77 -26.41
C ASN A 174 -25.87 7.79 -26.17
#